data_AF-A0A831TLC2-F1
#
_entry.id   AF-A0A831TLC2-F1
#
_cell.length_a   1.000
_cell.length_b   1.000
_cell.length_c   1.000
_cell.angle_alpha   90.00
_cell.angle_beta   90.00
_cell.angle_gamma   90.00
#
_symmetry.space_group_name_H-M   'P 1'
#
loop_
_entity.id
_entity.type
_entity.pdbx_description
1 polymer ?
#
loop_
_entity_poly.entity_id
_entity_poly.type
_entity_poly.pdbx_seq_one_letter_code
_entity_poly.pdbx_strand_id
1 'polypeptide(L)'
;MLRLRAVDQRCLALQRQGRIGFYVPSSGEEAVMIGTAHALQPEDWVFPAYREIGVALYRGYPLPDLLCQLFGNERDYLKGRQMPNHFGSPRCRFAVASSPVGTQIPQAVGAAWASRLRGERSVSLVYFGDGATSTGDFHAGLNLAGVMGLPVVFACKNNGWAISLPRERQTASETLAQKAIAYGM
;
A
#
# COMPACT_ATOMS: atom_id res chain seq x y z
N MET A 1 8.93 12.47 -6.52
CA MET A 1 9.77 11.27 -6.81
C MET A 1 11.19 11.42 -6.24
N LEU A 2 11.95 12.48 -6.54
CA LEU A 2 13.33 12.63 -6.03
C LEU A 2 13.46 12.59 -4.50
N ARG A 3 12.56 13.26 -3.77
CA ARG A 3 12.53 13.22 -2.31
C ARG A 3 12.36 11.79 -1.77
N LEU A 4 11.49 10.98 -2.40
CA LEU A 4 11.30 9.58 -2.03
C LEU A 4 12.59 8.78 -2.24
N ARG A 5 13.24 8.93 -3.40
CA ARG A 5 14.52 8.26 -3.69
C ARG A 5 15.58 8.58 -2.63
N ALA A 6 15.69 9.86 -2.23
CA ALA A 6 16.65 10.28 -1.21
C ALA A 6 16.33 9.69 0.18
N VAL A 7 15.04 9.66 0.55
CA VAL A 7 14.58 9.02 1.80
C VAL A 7 14.90 7.53 1.78
N ASP A 8 14.61 6.83 0.69
CA ASP A 8 14.91 5.39 0.54
C ASP A 8 16.39 5.08 0.69
N GLN A 9 17.26 5.80 0.00
CA GLN A 9 18.69 5.62 0.10
C GLN A 9 19.18 5.85 1.54
N ARG A 10 18.66 6.89 2.20
CA ARG A 10 19.04 7.20 3.58
C ARG A 10 18.58 6.12 4.56
N CYS A 11 17.32 5.70 4.48
CA CYS A 11 16.76 4.70 5.39
C CYS A 11 17.37 3.31 5.17
N LEU A 12 17.67 2.94 3.92
CA LEU A 12 18.41 1.71 3.63
C LEU A 12 19.81 1.74 4.26
N ALA A 13 20.52 2.87 4.18
CA ALA A 13 21.81 3.03 4.85
C ALA A 13 21.69 2.93 6.39
N LEU A 14 20.65 3.52 6.99
CA LEU A 14 20.38 3.39 8.43
C LEU A 14 20.14 1.94 8.84
N GLN A 15 19.40 1.17 8.02
CA GLN A 15 19.14 -0.23 8.27
C GLN A 15 20.43 -1.07 8.17
N ARG A 16 21.27 -0.81 7.16
CA ARG A 16 22.59 -1.48 7.03
C ARG A 16 23.54 -1.19 8.19
N GLN A 17 23.41 -0.02 8.81
CA GLN A 17 24.17 0.37 10.01
C GLN A 17 23.57 -0.18 11.31
N GLY A 18 22.45 -0.92 11.27
CA GLY A 18 21.76 -1.41 12.46
C GLY A 18 21.05 -0.33 13.28
N ARG A 19 20.88 0.88 12.72
CA ARG A 19 20.22 2.00 13.43
C ARG A 19 18.69 1.89 13.43
N ILE A 20 18.13 1.17 12.47
CA ILE A 20 16.72 0.76 12.42
C ILE A 20 16.67 -0.74 12.14
N GLY A 21 15.69 -1.44 12.71
CA GLY A 21 15.65 -2.91 12.65
C GLY A 21 15.31 -3.48 11.26
N PHE A 22 14.60 -2.73 10.42
CA PHE A 22 14.13 -3.19 9.12
C PHE A 22 13.89 -2.01 8.17
N TYR A 23 13.96 -2.26 6.86
CA TYR A 23 13.59 -1.29 5.84
C TYR A 23 13.25 -1.97 4.52
N VAL A 24 12.13 -1.60 3.89
CA VAL A 24 11.76 -2.07 2.56
C VAL A 24 11.92 -0.91 1.57
N PRO A 25 12.93 -0.94 0.69
CA PRO A 25 13.09 0.11 -0.31
C PRO A 25 11.97 0.06 -1.34
N SER A 26 11.66 1.22 -1.90
CA SER A 26 10.66 1.43 -2.94
C SER A 26 11.27 1.97 -4.24
N SER A 27 12.61 1.97 -4.33
CA SER A 27 13.37 2.31 -5.55
C SER A 27 12.85 1.55 -6.77
N GLY A 28 12.45 2.28 -7.81
CA GLY A 28 11.85 1.74 -9.02
C GLY A 28 10.31 1.79 -9.03
N GLU A 29 9.68 2.06 -7.89
CA GLU A 29 8.22 2.14 -7.74
C GLU A 29 7.74 3.59 -7.50
N GLU A 30 8.61 4.60 -7.69
CA GLU A 30 8.26 6.00 -7.41
C GLU A 30 7.18 6.54 -8.33
N ALA A 31 7.22 6.17 -9.62
CA ALA A 31 6.29 6.66 -10.61
C ALA A 31 4.86 6.18 -10.31
N VAL A 32 4.69 4.90 -10.00
CA VAL A 32 3.37 4.35 -9.65
C VAL A 32 2.84 4.98 -8.37
N MET A 33 3.67 5.13 -7.33
CA MET A 33 3.23 5.75 -6.07
C MET A 33 2.84 7.21 -6.24
N ILE A 34 3.70 8.03 -6.85
CA ILE A 34 3.44 9.47 -6.98
C ILE A 34 2.33 9.73 -7.99
N GLY A 35 2.28 8.98 -9.10
CA GLY A 35 1.24 9.13 -10.11
C GLY A 35 -0.15 8.80 -9.58
N THR A 36 -0.29 7.67 -8.88
CA THR A 36 -1.57 7.31 -8.24
C THR A 36 -1.94 8.26 -7.11
N ALA A 37 -0.99 8.66 -6.26
CA ALA A 37 -1.26 9.62 -5.18
C ALA A 37 -1.68 11.01 -5.71
N HIS A 38 -1.15 11.44 -6.86
CA HIS A 38 -1.51 12.71 -7.50
C HIS A 38 -2.95 12.72 -8.01
N ALA A 39 -3.47 11.57 -8.47
CA ALA A 39 -4.82 11.46 -8.98
C ALA A 39 -5.90 11.41 -7.88
N LEU A 40 -5.52 11.15 -6.62
CA LEU A 40 -6.44 11.06 -5.49
C LEU A 40 -6.87 12.43 -4.97
N GLN A 41 -8.10 12.49 -4.48
CA GLN A 41 -8.62 13.59 -3.69
C GLN A 41 -8.19 13.48 -2.21
N PRO A 42 -8.18 14.59 -1.46
CA PRO A 42 -7.87 14.59 -0.03
C PRO A 42 -8.76 13.63 0.80
N GLU A 43 -9.99 13.40 0.38
CA GLU A 43 -11.00 12.58 1.06
C GLU A 43 -10.85 11.08 0.79
N ASP A 44 -10.09 10.68 -0.23
CA ASP A 44 -9.90 9.29 -0.62
C ASP A 44 -9.07 8.53 0.41
N TRP A 45 -9.34 7.24 0.57
CA TRP A 45 -8.58 6.38 1.48
C TRP A 45 -7.49 5.63 0.74
N VAL A 46 -6.32 5.50 1.37
CA VAL A 46 -5.21 4.67 0.88
C VAL A 46 -5.00 3.50 1.83
N PHE A 47 -5.01 2.30 1.26
CA PHE A 47 -4.68 1.04 1.90
C PHE A 47 -3.34 0.56 1.36
N PRO A 48 -2.23 0.78 2.10
CA PRO A 48 -0.90 0.41 1.66
C PRO A 48 -0.64 -1.09 1.85
N ALA A 49 0.39 -1.60 1.15
CA ALA A 49 1.03 -2.85 1.56
C ALA A 49 2.11 -2.53 2.60
N TYR A 50 3.29 -2.09 2.14
CA TYR A 50 4.44 -1.75 2.99
C TYR A 50 5.54 -0.97 2.26
N ARG A 51 5.34 -0.56 1.00
CA ARG A 51 6.33 0.25 0.22
C ARG A 51 5.84 1.65 -0.08
N GLU A 52 4.63 2.00 0.35
CA GLU A 52 3.89 3.21 -0.02
C GLU A 52 4.35 4.49 0.72
N ILE A 53 5.64 4.58 1.10
CA ILE A 53 6.21 5.79 1.73
C ILE A 53 6.00 7.01 0.84
N GLY A 54 6.16 6.85 -0.48
CA GLY A 54 5.95 7.92 -1.46
C GLY A 54 4.56 8.53 -1.39
N VAL A 55 3.55 7.67 -1.27
CA VAL A 55 2.14 8.06 -1.23
C VAL A 55 1.86 8.83 0.05
N ALA A 56 2.34 8.34 1.20
CA ALA A 56 2.14 9.03 2.47
C ALA A 56 2.84 10.40 2.50
N LEU A 57 4.10 10.47 2.05
CA LEU A 57 4.82 11.74 1.96
C LEU A 57 4.13 12.73 1.01
N TYR A 58 3.61 12.25 -0.12
CA TYR A 58 2.85 13.07 -1.06
C TYR A 58 1.58 13.64 -0.42
N ARG A 59 0.87 12.83 0.38
CA ARG A 59 -0.34 13.22 1.13
C ARG A 59 -0.05 13.99 2.44
N GLY A 60 1.16 14.53 2.60
CA GLY A 60 1.50 15.40 3.72
C GLY A 60 1.85 14.67 5.02
N TYR A 61 2.14 13.37 4.98
CA TYR A 61 2.68 12.66 6.15
C TYR A 61 4.05 13.25 6.51
N PRO A 62 4.26 13.78 7.73
CA PRO A 62 5.53 14.41 8.08
C PRO A 62 6.66 13.39 8.07
N LEU A 63 7.74 13.73 7.36
CA LEU A 63 8.94 12.89 7.35
C LEU A 63 9.50 12.62 8.76
N PRO A 64 9.51 13.57 9.72
CA PRO A 64 9.92 13.28 11.08
C PRO A 64 9.08 12.17 11.74
N ASP A 65 7.76 12.20 11.56
CA ASP A 65 6.86 11.18 12.13
C ASP A 65 7.14 9.80 11.50
N LEU A 66 7.47 9.78 10.21
CA LEU A 66 7.80 8.54 9.49
C LEU A 66 9.08 7.94 10.07
N LEU A 67 10.09 8.78 10.27
CA LEU A 67 11.34 8.36 10.91
C LEU A 67 11.08 7.89 12.35
N CYS A 68 10.20 8.55 13.11
CA CYS A 68 9.85 8.09 14.45
C CYS A 68 9.27 6.67 14.44
N GLN A 69 8.42 6.34 13.46
CA GLN A 69 7.92 4.97 13.28
C GLN A 69 9.05 3.98 12.94
N LEU A 70 9.97 4.35 12.04
CA LEU A 70 11.12 3.49 11.68
C LEU A 70 12.06 3.23 12.86
N PHE A 71 12.21 4.19 13.78
CA PHE A 71 13.01 4.04 15.00
C PHE A 71 12.22 3.41 16.16
N GLY A 72 10.88 3.41 16.12
CA GLY A 72 10.03 2.95 17.22
C GLY A 72 10.21 3.75 18.51
N ASN A 73 10.47 5.06 18.40
CA ASN A 73 10.76 5.92 19.55
C ASN A 73 9.48 6.47 20.21
N GLU A 74 9.63 7.24 21.30
CA GLU A 74 8.51 7.82 22.08
C GLU A 74 7.57 8.73 21.28
N ARG A 75 8.02 9.26 20.14
CA ARG A 75 7.25 10.15 19.27
C ARG A 75 6.50 9.39 18.17
N ASP A 76 6.67 8.08 18.06
CA ASP A 76 5.86 7.26 17.17
C ASP A 76 4.41 7.23 17.68
N TYR A 77 3.49 7.75 16.86
CA TYR A 77 2.05 7.69 17.13
C TYR A 77 1.55 6.24 17.30
N LEU A 78 2.19 5.26 16.65
CA LEU A 78 1.88 3.83 16.78
C LEU A 78 2.60 3.17 17.97
N LYS A 79 3.31 3.95 18.78
CA LYS A 79 3.92 3.56 20.05
C LYS A 79 5.01 2.49 19.92
N GLY A 80 5.70 2.44 18.78
CA GLY A 80 6.77 1.48 18.52
C GLY A 80 6.32 0.02 18.48
N ARG A 81 5.01 -0.23 18.29
CA ARG A 81 4.42 -1.58 18.39
C ARG A 81 4.58 -2.43 17.14
N GLN A 82 4.78 -1.78 15.99
CA GLN A 82 4.91 -2.44 14.70
C GLN A 82 6.34 -2.34 14.20
N MET A 83 6.76 -3.31 13.38
CA MET A 83 8.07 -3.23 12.74
C MET A 83 8.16 -2.03 11.78
N PRO A 84 9.37 -1.53 11.46
CA PRO A 84 9.55 -0.45 10.49
C PRO A 84 8.82 -0.68 9.15
N ASN A 85 8.32 0.38 8.52
CA ASN A 85 7.43 0.43 7.33
C ASN A 85 5.94 0.16 7.59
N HIS A 86 5.52 -0.03 8.84
CA HIS A 86 4.12 -0.20 9.22
C HIS A 86 3.55 1.08 9.82
N PHE A 87 3.70 2.19 9.11
CA PHE A 87 3.14 3.48 9.51
C PHE A 87 1.71 3.65 8.96
N GLY A 88 1.00 4.61 9.52
CA GLY A 88 -0.31 5.05 9.03
C GLY A 88 -0.69 6.40 9.64
N SER A 89 -1.66 7.08 9.03
CA SER A 89 -2.14 8.38 9.48
C SER A 89 -3.61 8.55 9.13
N PRO A 90 -4.50 8.62 10.14
CA PRO A 90 -5.88 9.04 9.93
C PRO A 90 -5.99 10.42 9.27
N ARG A 91 -5.08 11.35 9.62
CA ARG A 91 -5.03 12.71 9.03
C ARG A 91 -4.78 12.69 7.54
N CYS A 92 -3.96 11.75 7.06
CA CYS A 92 -3.63 11.60 5.64
C CYS A 92 -4.54 10.58 4.94
N ARG A 93 -5.59 10.07 5.62
CA ARG A 93 -6.45 8.97 5.18
C ARG A 93 -5.65 7.79 4.63
N PHE A 94 -4.62 7.42 5.38
CA PHE A 94 -3.67 6.37 5.04
C PHE A 94 -3.75 5.31 6.14
N ALA A 95 -4.31 4.15 5.80
CA ALA A 95 -4.46 3.04 6.73
C ALA A 95 -3.10 2.56 7.24
N VAL A 96 -3.07 2.01 8.45
CA VAL A 96 -1.84 1.44 9.01
C VAL A 96 -1.50 0.17 8.26
N ALA A 97 -0.31 0.12 7.67
CA ALA A 97 0.18 -1.08 7.00
C ALA A 97 0.31 -2.26 7.98
N SER A 98 0.18 -3.48 7.47
CA SER A 98 0.40 -4.73 8.21
C SER A 98 1.19 -5.74 7.38
N SER A 99 1.96 -6.61 8.04
CA SER A 99 2.81 -7.60 7.36
C SER A 99 2.06 -8.68 6.56
N PRO A 100 0.89 -9.19 6.99
CA PRO A 100 0.16 -10.20 6.23
C PRO A 100 -0.27 -9.71 4.84
N VAL A 101 0.27 -10.36 3.81
CA VAL A 101 0.07 -9.98 2.40
C VAL A 101 -1.39 -10.18 1.99
N GLY A 102 -1.97 -9.16 1.35
CA GLY A 102 -3.30 -9.22 0.73
C GLY A 102 -4.45 -8.84 1.66
N THR A 103 -4.24 -8.88 2.98
CA THR A 103 -5.30 -8.62 3.98
C THR A 103 -5.95 -7.24 3.88
N GLN A 104 -5.21 -6.23 3.42
CA GLN A 104 -5.72 -4.88 3.22
C GLN A 104 -6.71 -4.77 2.05
N ILE A 105 -6.72 -5.74 1.12
CA ILE A 105 -7.56 -5.72 -0.09
C ILE A 105 -9.06 -5.75 0.29
N PRO A 106 -9.58 -6.77 1.00
CA PRO A 106 -10.97 -6.78 1.42
C PRO A 106 -11.29 -5.66 2.43
N GLN A 107 -10.30 -5.19 3.21
CA GLN A 107 -10.49 -4.05 4.11
C GLN A 107 -10.77 -2.75 3.35
N ALA A 108 -10.05 -2.50 2.25
CA ALA A 108 -10.29 -1.35 1.38
C ALA A 108 -11.68 -1.39 0.75
N VAL A 109 -12.14 -2.59 0.37
CA VAL A 109 -13.48 -2.81 -0.18
C VAL A 109 -14.56 -2.51 0.87
N GLY A 110 -14.37 -2.98 2.10
CA GLY A 110 -15.25 -2.66 3.22
C GLY A 110 -15.30 -1.16 3.53
N ALA A 111 -14.16 -0.46 3.47
CA ALA A 111 -14.10 0.98 3.66
C ALA A 111 -14.84 1.75 2.56
N ALA A 112 -14.65 1.38 1.29
CA ALA A 112 -15.40 1.97 0.17
C ALA A 112 -16.91 1.73 0.31
N TRP A 113 -17.31 0.55 0.78
CA TRP A 113 -18.72 0.26 1.06
C TRP A 113 -19.26 1.14 2.18
N ALA A 114 -18.53 1.31 3.27
CA ALA A 114 -18.91 2.21 4.36
C ALA A 114 -19.05 3.66 3.88
N SER A 115 -18.10 4.17 3.08
CA SER A 115 -18.20 5.51 2.49
C SER A 115 -19.43 5.67 1.61
N ARG A 116 -19.74 4.68 0.76
CA ARG A 116 -20.96 4.70 -0.05
C ARG A 116 -22.23 4.74 0.80
N LEU A 117 -22.31 3.92 1.85
CA LEU A 117 -23.47 3.90 2.76
C LEU A 117 -23.66 5.24 3.49
N ARG A 118 -22.58 5.99 3.70
CA ARG A 118 -22.60 7.34 4.29
C ARG A 118 -22.85 8.45 3.29
N GLY A 119 -23.00 8.14 2.00
CA GLY A 119 -23.12 9.16 0.94
C GLY A 119 -21.83 9.95 0.70
N GLU A 120 -20.69 9.44 1.16
CA GLU A 120 -19.38 10.05 0.90
C GLU A 120 -18.96 9.81 -0.55
N ARG A 121 -18.31 10.80 -1.16
CA ARG A 121 -17.82 10.72 -2.56
C ARG A 121 -16.37 10.24 -2.67
N SER A 122 -15.82 9.64 -1.61
CA SER A 122 -14.45 9.14 -1.57
C SER A 122 -14.31 7.76 -2.20
N VAL A 123 -13.17 7.52 -2.83
CA VAL A 123 -12.74 6.19 -3.29
C VAL A 123 -11.77 5.56 -2.28
N SER A 124 -11.63 4.23 -2.33
CA SER A 124 -10.54 3.53 -1.65
C SER A 124 -9.52 3.03 -2.66
N LEU A 125 -8.28 3.53 -2.58
CA LEU A 125 -7.14 3.02 -3.32
C LEU A 125 -6.42 1.97 -2.49
N VAL A 126 -6.26 0.77 -3.04
CA VAL A 126 -5.49 -0.29 -2.39
C VAL A 126 -4.29 -0.71 -3.22
N TYR A 127 -3.12 -0.69 -2.60
CA TYR A 127 -1.87 -1.16 -3.20
C TYR A 127 -1.57 -2.59 -2.80
N PHE A 128 -1.05 -3.35 -3.74
CA PHE A 128 -0.55 -4.70 -3.50
C PHE A 128 0.45 -5.10 -4.59
N GLY A 129 1.32 -6.07 -4.29
CA GLY A 129 2.30 -6.59 -5.24
C GLY A 129 1.75 -7.73 -6.10
N ASP A 130 2.49 -8.15 -7.12
CA ASP A 130 2.14 -9.30 -7.96
C ASP A 130 1.88 -10.58 -7.15
N GLY A 131 2.68 -10.85 -6.11
CA GLY A 131 2.45 -12.01 -5.25
C GLY A 131 1.19 -11.95 -4.40
N ALA A 132 0.68 -10.76 -4.09
CA ALA A 132 -0.57 -10.64 -3.37
C ALA A 132 -1.78 -11.09 -4.21
N THR A 133 -1.67 -11.11 -5.54
CA THR A 133 -2.73 -11.59 -6.44
C THR A 133 -2.98 -13.10 -6.34
N SER A 134 -2.10 -13.83 -5.64
CA SER A 134 -2.24 -15.26 -5.36
C SER A 134 -2.84 -15.55 -3.98
N THR A 135 -3.24 -14.53 -3.23
CA THR A 135 -3.87 -14.69 -1.90
C THR A 135 -5.38 -14.86 -2.01
N GLY A 136 -6.00 -15.58 -1.07
CA GLY A 136 -7.46 -15.69 -1.00
C GLY A 136 -8.16 -14.34 -0.84
N ASP A 137 -7.54 -13.43 -0.06
CA ASP A 137 -8.07 -12.09 0.19
C ASP A 137 -8.16 -11.22 -1.06
N PHE A 138 -7.23 -11.39 -2.02
CA PHE A 138 -7.33 -10.75 -3.33
C PHE A 138 -8.62 -11.17 -4.03
N HIS A 139 -8.87 -12.47 -4.12
CA HIS A 139 -10.06 -13.00 -4.78
C HIS A 139 -11.35 -12.58 -4.06
N ALA A 140 -11.36 -12.61 -2.72
CA ALA A 140 -12.51 -12.20 -1.92
C ALA A 140 -12.82 -10.70 -2.08
N GLY A 141 -11.80 -9.85 -2.03
CA GLY A 141 -11.94 -8.40 -2.19
C GLY A 141 -12.45 -8.01 -3.57
N LEU A 142 -11.84 -8.52 -4.64
CA LEU A 142 -12.27 -8.20 -6.00
C LEU A 142 -13.69 -8.70 -6.29
N ASN A 143 -14.03 -9.92 -5.87
CA ASN A 143 -15.38 -10.45 -6.05
C ASN A 143 -16.44 -9.58 -5.35
N LEU A 144 -16.21 -9.21 -4.09
CA LEU A 144 -17.13 -8.36 -3.35
C LEU A 144 -17.26 -6.98 -3.98
N ALA A 145 -16.15 -6.36 -4.40
CA ALA A 145 -16.18 -5.05 -5.05
C ALA A 145 -16.92 -5.08 -6.40
N GLY A 146 -16.75 -6.13 -7.19
CA GLY A 146 -17.40 -6.30 -8.49
C GLY A 146 -18.91 -6.46 -8.36
N VAL A 147 -19.35 -7.45 -7.57
CA VAL A 147 -20.79 -7.71 -7.34
C VAL A 147 -21.50 -6.49 -6.76
N MET A 148 -20.82 -5.75 -5.88
CA MET A 148 -21.41 -4.61 -5.20
C MET A 148 -21.24 -3.30 -5.97
N GLY A 149 -20.45 -3.24 -7.05
CA GLY A 149 -20.15 -2.00 -7.78
C GLY A 149 -19.55 -0.92 -6.87
N LEU A 150 -18.52 -1.28 -6.09
CA LEU A 150 -17.92 -0.40 -5.08
C LEU A 150 -16.82 0.50 -5.65
N PRO A 151 -16.67 1.75 -5.15
CA PRO A 151 -15.66 2.71 -5.63
C PRO A 151 -14.26 2.38 -5.06
N VAL A 152 -13.66 1.31 -5.59
CA VAL A 152 -12.34 0.81 -5.18
C VAL A 152 -11.40 0.80 -6.37
N VAL A 153 -10.19 1.34 -6.19
CA VAL A 153 -9.11 1.27 -7.17
C VAL A 153 -8.08 0.25 -6.70
N PHE A 154 -7.87 -0.80 -7.49
CA PHE A 154 -6.92 -1.88 -7.21
C PHE A 154 -5.59 -1.62 -7.93
N ALA A 155 -4.60 -1.07 -7.22
CA ALA A 155 -3.28 -0.76 -7.76
C ALA A 155 -2.28 -1.91 -7.55
N CYS A 156 -2.22 -2.81 -8.54
CA CYS A 156 -1.24 -3.89 -8.59
C CYS A 156 0.12 -3.39 -9.06
N LYS A 157 1.13 -3.45 -8.18
CA LYS A 157 2.52 -3.17 -8.53
C LYS A 157 3.23 -4.47 -8.93
N ASN A 158 3.27 -4.71 -10.23
CA ASN A 158 3.95 -5.87 -10.80
C ASN A 158 5.42 -5.54 -11.07
N ASN A 159 6.32 -5.90 -10.16
CA ASN A 159 7.77 -5.74 -10.37
C ASN A 159 8.44 -7.04 -10.84
N GLY A 160 7.64 -8.08 -11.12
CA GLY A 160 8.09 -9.36 -11.63
C GLY A 160 8.51 -10.38 -10.56
N TRP A 161 8.51 -10.01 -9.28
CA TRP A 161 9.05 -10.84 -8.20
C TRP A 161 8.29 -10.73 -6.87
N ALA A 162 7.95 -11.88 -6.31
CA ALA A 162 7.57 -12.01 -4.90
C ALA A 162 8.75 -12.55 -4.09
N ILE A 163 9.58 -11.64 -3.58
CA ILE A 163 10.85 -11.92 -2.87
C ILE A 163 11.85 -12.62 -3.79
N SER A 164 11.73 -13.95 -3.96
CA SER A 164 12.59 -14.78 -4.81
C SER A 164 11.80 -15.58 -5.86
N LEU A 165 10.46 -15.51 -5.81
CA LEU A 165 9.60 -16.22 -6.73
C LEU A 165 9.31 -15.34 -7.95
N PRO A 166 9.77 -15.73 -9.16
CA PRO A 166 9.51 -14.96 -10.37
C PRO A 166 8.04 -15.07 -10.78
N ARG A 167 7.56 -14.05 -11.50
CA ARG A 167 6.16 -13.92 -11.93
C ARG A 167 5.62 -15.15 -12.68
N GLU A 168 6.45 -15.80 -13.50
CA GLU A 168 6.09 -17.03 -14.25
C GLU A 168 5.77 -18.23 -13.33
N ARG A 169 6.37 -18.27 -12.13
CA ARG A 169 6.10 -19.29 -11.10
C ARG A 169 5.03 -18.85 -10.09
N GLN A 170 4.59 -17.60 -10.15
CA GLN A 170 3.60 -17.04 -9.24
C GLN A 170 2.16 -17.37 -9.65
N THR A 171 1.85 -17.29 -10.95
CA THR A 171 0.52 -17.60 -11.46
C THR A 171 0.52 -17.83 -12.97
N ALA A 172 -0.31 -18.77 -13.44
CA ALA A 172 -0.46 -19.14 -14.85
C ALA A 172 -1.21 -18.08 -15.70
N SER A 173 -1.81 -17.07 -15.08
CA SER A 173 -2.41 -15.96 -15.82
C SER A 173 -1.32 -15.22 -16.61
N GLU A 174 -1.43 -15.14 -17.94
CA GLU A 174 -0.63 -14.27 -18.85
C GLU A 174 -0.33 -12.87 -18.28
N THR A 175 -1.36 -12.09 -17.95
CA THR A 175 -1.20 -10.81 -17.25
C THR A 175 -1.86 -10.85 -15.87
N LEU A 176 -1.57 -9.88 -15.01
CA LEU A 176 -2.30 -9.68 -13.76
C LEU A 176 -3.59 -8.89 -13.97
N ALA A 177 -3.61 -7.97 -14.94
CA ALA A 177 -4.78 -7.18 -15.27
C ALA A 177 -5.96 -8.06 -15.73
N GLN A 178 -5.72 -9.09 -16.55
CA GLN A 178 -6.80 -9.98 -17.01
C GLN A 178 -7.51 -10.74 -15.88
N LYS A 179 -6.91 -10.85 -14.68
CA LYS A 179 -7.60 -11.47 -13.54
C LYS A 179 -8.85 -10.69 -13.15
N ALA A 180 -8.91 -9.39 -13.44
CA ALA A 180 -10.07 -8.54 -13.23
C ALA A 180 -11.31 -9.01 -14.00
N ILE A 181 -11.12 -9.63 -15.17
CA ILE A 181 -12.21 -10.16 -16.01
C ILE A 181 -13.06 -11.18 -15.24
N ALA A 182 -12.45 -12.00 -14.39
CA ALA A 182 -13.16 -12.99 -13.56
C ALA A 182 -14.12 -12.36 -12.54
N TYR A 183 -14.00 -11.05 -12.29
CA TYR A 183 -14.79 -10.28 -11.33
C TYR A 183 -15.68 -9.21 -11.97
N GLY A 184 -15.76 -9.18 -13.31
CA GLY A 184 -16.54 -8.17 -14.04
C GLY A 184 -15.98 -6.75 -13.94
N MET A 185 -14.65 -6.62 -13.81
CA MET A 185 -13.91 -5.36 -13.72
C MET A 185 -13.02 -5.12 -14.95
#